data_AF-A0A957Y550-F1
#
_entry.id   AF-A0A957Y550-F1
#
_cell.length_a   1.000
_cell.length_b   1.000
_cell.length_c   1.000
_cell.angle_alpha   90.00
_cell.angle_beta   90.00
_cell.angle_gamma   90.00
#
_symmetry.space_group_name_H-M   'P 1'
#
loop_
_entity.id
_entity.type
_entity.pdbx_description
1 polymer ?
#
loop_
_entity_poly.entity_id
_entity_poly.type
_entity_poly.pdbx_seq_one_letter_code
_entity_poly.pdbx_strand_id
1 'polypeptide(L)' 'MRILNVHDAQQTILRRRAWDEINVPPRLLDGIEAIFGQRITPDEAVRRILADVRGRGDDSLREWTLRIDGVALDAMAVSP' A
#
# COMPACT_ATOMS: atom_id res chain seq x y z
N MET A 1 -3.94 32.01 8.21
CA MET A 1 -2.79 31.11 7.92
C MET A 1 -1.88 31.13 9.15
N ARG A 2 -1.62 29.98 9.79
CA ARG A 2 -0.78 29.90 11.00
C ARG A 2 0.58 29.33 10.62
N ILE A 3 1.65 30.10 10.80
CA ILE A 3 3.03 29.65 10.56
C ILE A 3 3.58 29.11 11.87
N LEU A 4 4.04 27.86 11.87
CA LEU A 4 4.69 27.23 13.02
C LEU A 4 6.19 27.58 13.02
N ASN A 5 6.78 27.76 14.21
CA ASN A 5 8.22 27.85 14.33
C ASN A 5 8.87 26.48 14.06
N VAL A 6 10.18 26.47 13.83
CA VAL A 6 10.94 25.27 13.44
C VAL A 6 10.78 24.14 14.47
N HIS A 7 10.86 24.45 15.76
CA HIS A 7 10.73 23.46 16.83
C HIS A 7 9.34 22.80 16.83
N ASP A 8 8.28 23.60 16.80
CA ASP A 8 6.90 23.10 16.80
C ASP A 8 6.58 22.32 15.52
N ALA A 9 7.11 22.76 14.38
CA ALA A 9 6.96 22.05 13.12
C ALA A 9 7.66 20.68 13.14
N GLN A 10 8.89 20.60 13.67
CA GLN A 10 9.66 19.36 13.82
C GLN A 10 8.97 18.34 14.73
N GLN A 11 8.29 18.79 15.79
CA GLN A 11 7.56 17.90 16.71
C GLN A 11 6.17 17.49 16.20
N THR A 12 5.66 18.12 15.14
CA THR A 12 4.31 17.90 14.62
C THR A 12 4.30 17.50 13.15
N ILE A 13 4.07 18.44 12.24
CA ILE A 13 3.82 18.19 10.81
C ILE A 13 5.05 17.69 10.06
N LEU A 14 6.26 18.05 10.52
CA LEU A 14 7.52 17.58 9.94
C LEU A 14 8.05 16.32 10.65
N ARG A 15 7.35 15.82 11.68
CA ARG A 15 7.74 14.58 12.34
C ARG A 15 7.52 13.43 11.36
N ARG A 16 8.62 12.86 10.88
CA ARG A 16 8.61 11.61 10.13
C ARG A 16 8.27 10.49 11.11
N ARG A 17 6.98 10.19 11.26
CA ARG A 17 6.54 9.03 12.03
C ARG A 17 7.20 7.78 11.45
N ALA A 18 7.81 6.99 12.31
CA ALA A 18 8.24 5.65 11.95
C ALA A 18 6.98 4.87 11.50
N TRP A 19 7.07 4.06 10.45
CA TRP A 19 5.90 3.35 9.90
C TRP A 19 5.23 2.43 10.95
N ASP A 20 6.04 1.99 11.90
CA ASP A 20 5.76 1.26 13.13
C ASP A 20 4.93 2.05 14.17
N GLU A 21 4.84 3.38 14.06
CA GLU A 21 3.91 4.22 14.86
C GLU A 21 2.57 4.47 14.17
N ILE A 22 2.35 3.95 12.96
CA ILE A 22 1.08 4.13 12.24
C ILE A 22 0.07 3.15 12.80
N ASN A 23 -0.88 3.66 13.59
CA ASN A 23 -2.06 2.90 13.99
C ASN A 23 -2.85 2.56 12.71
N VAL A 24 -2.72 1.31 12.24
CA VAL A 24 -3.35 0.84 11.01
C VAL A 24 -4.86 0.82 11.22
N PRO A 25 -5.65 1.58 10.43
CA PRO A 25 -7.09 1.59 10.59
C PRO A 25 -7.66 0.17 10.43
N PRO A 26 -8.62 -0.27 11.27
CA PRO A 26 -9.22 -1.60 11.15
C PRO A 26 -9.76 -1.90 9.75
N ARG A 27 -10.38 -0.92 9.10
CA ARG A 27 -10.87 -1.05 7.71
C ARG A 27 -9.79 -1.44 6.70
N LEU A 28 -8.56 -0.96 6.91
CA LEU A 28 -7.44 -1.33 6.03
C LEU A 28 -7.02 -2.78 6.26
N LEU A 29 -6.98 -3.23 7.52
CA LEU A 29 -6.72 -4.63 7.84
C LEU A 29 -7.80 -5.56 7.30
N ASP A 30 -9.07 -5.15 7.37
CA ASP A 30 -10.20 -5.92 6.83
C ASP A 30 -10.11 -6.04 5.29
N GLY A 31 -9.69 -4.96 4.60
CA GLY A 31 -9.44 -4.99 3.16
C GLY A 31 -8.25 -5.90 2.79
N ILE A 32 -7.16 -5.84 3.55
CA ILE A 32 -6.01 -6.75 3.38
C ILE A 32 -6.45 -8.21 3.59
N GLU A 33 -7.23 -8.48 4.63
CA GLU A 33 -7.76 -9.81 4.90
C GLU A 33 -8.66 -10.32 3.78
N ALA A 34 -9.49 -9.46 3.18
CA ALA A 34 -10.31 -9.82 2.02
C ALA A 34 -9.48 -10.18 0.78
N ILE A 35 -8.38 -9.46 0.52
CA ILE A 35 -7.51 -9.69 -0.65
C ILE A 35 -6.60 -10.92 -0.45
N PHE A 36 -5.99 -11.06 0.74
CA PHE A 36 -4.97 -12.07 1.02
C PHE A 36 -5.51 -13.33 1.72
N GLY A 37 -6.76 -13.32 2.17
CA GLY A 37 -7.37 -14.37 2.99
C GLY A 37 -6.79 -14.47 4.41
N GLN A 38 -6.00 -13.47 4.82
CA GLN A 38 -5.29 -13.46 6.10
C GLN A 38 -5.05 -12.03 6.56
N ARG A 39 -5.19 -11.79 7.86
CA ARG A 39 -4.96 -10.48 8.47
C ARG A 39 -3.46 -10.26 8.68
N ILE A 40 -2.79 -9.73 7.66
CA ILE A 40 -1.36 -9.36 7.68
C ILE A 40 -1.18 -7.85 7.80
N THR A 41 0.03 -7.42 8.15
CA THR A 41 0.39 -6.00 8.16
C THR A 41 0.42 -5.45 6.73
N PRO A 42 0.17 -4.14 6.55
CA PRO A 42 0.36 -3.49 5.25
C PRO A 42 1.77 -3.67 4.68
N ASP A 43 2.80 -3.68 5.54
CA ASP A 43 4.19 -3.87 5.11
C ASP A 43 4.43 -5.28 4.55
N GLU A 44 3.87 -6.31 5.20
CA GLU A 44 3.93 -7.70 4.73
C GLU A 44 3.21 -7.84 3.39
N ALA A 45 2.02 -7.24 3.24
CA ALA A 45 1.27 -7.25 2.00
C ALA A 45 2.09 -6.67 0.83
N VAL A 46 2.75 -5.51 1.05
CA VAL A 46 3.63 -4.89 0.05
C VAL A 46 4.84 -5.78 -0.24
N ARG A 47 5.49 -6.36 0.78
CA ARG A 47 6.64 -7.26 0.59
C ARG A 47 6.29 -8.47 -0.27
N ARG A 48 5.10 -9.05 -0.09
CA ARG A 48 4.61 -10.18 -0.91
C ARG A 48 4.36 -9.77 -2.36
N ILE A 49 3.63 -8.66 -2.59
CA ILE A 49 3.40 -8.16 -3.95
C ILE A 49 4.73 -7.92 -4.66
N LEU A 50 5.69 -7.26 -4.01
CA LEU A 50 7.01 -7.01 -4.59
C LEU A 50 7.79 -8.30 -4.87
N ALA A 51 7.70 -9.30 -4.00
CA ALA A 51 8.34 -10.60 -4.24
C ALA A 51 7.73 -11.30 -5.45
N ASP A 52 6.40 -11.32 -5.56
CA ASP A 52 5.69 -11.94 -6.68
C ASP A 52 5.99 -11.24 -8.00
N VAL A 53 5.95 -9.91 -8.04
CA VAL A 53 6.27 -9.14 -9.24
C VAL A 53 7.72 -9.36 -9.67
N ARG A 54 8.68 -9.47 -8.74
CA ARG A 54 10.07 -9.81 -9.08
C ARG A 54 10.21 -11.23 -9.62
N GLY A 55 9.41 -12.17 -9.13
CA GLY A 55 9.49 -13.57 -9.54
C GLY A 55 8.75 -13.89 -10.84
N ARG A 56 7.62 -13.23 -11.10
CA ARG A 56 6.69 -13.57 -12.19
C ARG A 56 6.41 -12.44 -13.18
N GLY A 57 6.88 -11.21 -12.91
CA GLY A 57 6.67 -10.07 -13.80
C GLY A 57 5.20 -9.76 -14.04
N ASP A 58 4.83 -9.57 -15.30
CA ASP A 58 3.49 -9.12 -15.73
C ASP A 58 2.35 -10.06 -15.34
N ASP A 59 2.62 -11.36 -15.19
CA ASP A 59 1.59 -12.30 -14.74
C ASP A 59 1.15 -12.01 -13.31
N SER A 60 2.09 -11.63 -12.44
CA SER A 60 1.77 -11.15 -11.09
C SER A 60 0.97 -9.86 -11.13
N LEU A 61 1.31 -8.94 -12.04
CA LEU A 61 0.56 -7.67 -12.18
C LEU A 61 -0.91 -7.93 -12.54
N ARG A 62 -1.19 -8.78 -13.53
CA ARG A 62 -2.57 -9.12 -13.92
C ARG A 62 -3.35 -9.76 -12.77
N GLU A 63 -2.72 -10.67 -12.04
CA GLU A 63 -3.35 -11.33 -10.89
C GLU A 63 -3.69 -10.35 -9.76
N TRP A 64 -2.74 -9.47 -9.41
CA TRP A 64 -2.96 -8.48 -8.36
C TRP A 64 -3.97 -7.42 -8.77
N THR A 65 -3.98 -6.98 -10.03
CA THR A 65 -5.04 -6.10 -10.56
C THR A 65 -6.41 -6.76 -10.45
N LEU A 66 -6.53 -8.03 -10.83
CA LEU A 66 -7.81 -8.74 -10.69
C LEU A 66 -8.24 -8.85 -9.22
N ARG A 67 -7.32 -9.16 -8.31
CA ARG A 67 -7.63 -9.35 -6.89
C ARG A 67 -7.97 -8.06 -6.15
N ILE A 68 -7.24 -6.98 -6.44
CA ILE A 68 -7.35 -5.71 -5.73
C ILE A 68 -8.43 -4.85 -6.36
N ASP A 69 -8.41 -4.73 -7.69
CA ASP A 69 -9.29 -3.82 -8.44
C ASP A 69 -10.54 -4.53 -8.99
N GLY A 70 -10.56 -5.87 -9.02
CA GLY A 70 -11.68 -6.65 -9.53
C GLY A 70 -11.81 -6.65 -11.06
N VAL A 71 -10.77 -6.18 -11.77
CA VAL A 71 -10.79 -6.00 -13.22
C VAL A 71 -9.77 -6.91 -13.90
N ALA A 72 -10.19 -7.57 -14.96
CA ALA A 72 -9.28 -8.25 -15.88
C ALA A 72 -8.89 -7.28 -17.01
N LEU A 73 -7.59 -6.99 -17.15
CA LEU A 73 -7.06 -6.12 -18.19
C LEU A 73 -6.44 -6.93 -19.32
N ASP A 74 -6.85 -6.64 -20.56
CA ASP A 74 -6.23 -7.22 -21.76
C ASP A 74 -4.87 -6.57 -22.07
N ALA A 75 -4.74 -5.27 -21.77
CA ALA A 75 -3.52 -4.49 -21.94
C ALA A 75 -3.27 -3.62 -20.71
N MET A 76 -2.02 -3.63 -20.24
CA MET A 76 -1.58 -2.77 -19.12
C MET A 76 -1.22 -1.35 -19.59
N ALA A 77 -0.75 -1.22 -20.83
CA ALA A 77 -0.36 0.05 -21.41
C ALA A 77 -1.56 0.77 -22.02
N VAL A 78 -1.71 2.05 -21.72
CA VAL A 78 -2.67 2.94 -22.38
C VAL A 78 -2.03 3.45 -23.68
N SER A 79 -2.74 3.37 -24.80
CA SER A 79 -2.26 3.94 -26.06
C SER A 79 -2.27 5.47 -26.00
N PRO A 80 -1.32 6.16 -26.67
CA PRO A 80 -1.25 7.63 -26.70
C PRO A 80 -2.50 8.31 -27.28
#